data_AF-A0A7W3U276-F1
#
_entry.id   AF-A0A7W3U276-F1
#
_cell.length_a   1.000
_cell.length_b   1.000
_cell.length_c   1.000
_cell.angle_alpha   90.00
_cell.angle_beta   90.00
_cell.angle_gamma   90.00
#
_symmetry.space_group_name_H-M   'P 1'
#
loop_
_entity.id
_entity.type
_entity.pdbx_description
1 polymer ?
#
loop_
_entity_poly.entity_id
_entity_poly.type
_entity_poly.pdbx_seq_one_letter_code
_entity_poly.pdbx_strand_id
1 'polypeptide(L)'
;MSRITLTLAGLCLACGLTFAAPLANAQEATSARDAVVDGDMWLASSPEIRKAFLIGAGNMIAMEVAYAQRRSQAVSPASERTRQAVANLSLDQLSDRVTRWYQANPERHDVPVMGVIWLDVVRAGNPTAH
;
A
#
# COMPACT_ATOMS: atom_id res chain seq x y z
N MET A 1 -69.52 -43.73 -15.39
CA MET A 1 -68.49 -44.61 -14.79
C MET A 1 -67.31 -43.75 -14.43
N SER A 2 -66.95 -43.72 -13.14
CA SER A 2 -65.83 -42.93 -12.61
C SER A 2 -64.48 -43.55 -13.04
N ARG A 3 -63.49 -42.71 -13.35
CA ARG A 3 -62.06 -42.91 -13.03
C ARG A 3 -61.24 -41.66 -13.42
N ILE A 4 -60.83 -40.88 -12.41
CA ILE A 4 -59.44 -40.70 -11.92
C ILE A 4 -58.67 -39.61 -12.70
N THR A 5 -58.64 -38.35 -12.24
CA THR A 5 -57.69 -37.70 -11.32
C THR A 5 -56.36 -37.27 -11.97
N LEU A 6 -56.11 -35.93 -11.94
CA LEU A 6 -54.82 -35.22 -11.84
C LEU A 6 -53.80 -35.37 -13.01
N THR A 7 -53.08 -34.36 -13.51
CA THR A 7 -52.56 -33.16 -12.84
C THR A 7 -52.17 -32.09 -13.88
N LEU A 8 -52.32 -30.84 -13.46
CA LEU A 8 -51.73 -29.58 -13.91
C LEU A 8 -50.34 -29.71 -14.57
N ALA A 9 -50.12 -29.09 -15.73
CA ALA A 9 -49.89 -27.66 -15.98
C ALA A 9 -48.40 -27.28 -15.90
N GLY A 10 -47.99 -26.47 -16.88
CA GLY A 10 -46.81 -25.64 -16.86
C GLY A 10 -45.58 -26.34 -17.45
N LEU A 11 -44.70 -25.67 -18.18
CA LEU A 11 -44.66 -24.30 -18.67
C LEU A 11 -43.48 -24.29 -19.66
N CYS A 12 -43.60 -23.48 -20.71
CA CYS A 12 -42.60 -23.14 -21.70
C CYS A 12 -41.13 -23.49 -21.35
N LEU A 13 -40.57 -24.44 -22.09
CA LEU A 13 -39.12 -24.68 -22.15
C LEU A 13 -38.47 -23.53 -22.95
N ALA A 14 -38.14 -22.44 -22.26
CA ALA A 14 -37.47 -21.27 -22.84
C ALA A 14 -36.00 -21.22 -22.44
N CYS A 15 -35.18 -20.92 -23.45
CA CYS A 15 -33.75 -20.63 -23.45
C CYS A 15 -33.17 -19.96 -22.19
N GLY A 16 -31.95 -20.35 -21.83
CA GLY A 16 -31.12 -19.53 -20.94
C GLY A 16 -29.88 -20.24 -20.40
N LEU A 17 -28.91 -20.53 -21.27
CA LEU A 17 -27.54 -20.80 -20.83
C LEU A 17 -26.96 -19.49 -20.25
N THR A 18 -27.16 -19.21 -18.97
CA THR A 18 -26.45 -18.15 -18.27
C THR A 18 -25.13 -18.69 -17.75
N PHE A 19 -24.10 -18.68 -18.61
CA PHE A 19 -22.72 -18.63 -18.15
C PHE A 19 -22.55 -17.30 -17.40
N ALA A 20 -22.56 -17.36 -16.07
CA ALA A 20 -22.08 -16.26 -15.25
C ALA A 20 -20.55 -16.19 -15.43
N ALA A 21 -20.09 -15.42 -16.41
CA ALA A 21 -18.69 -15.03 -16.48
C ALA A 21 -18.39 -14.19 -15.23
N PRO A 22 -17.36 -14.50 -14.43
CA PRO A 22 -16.91 -13.56 -13.42
C PRO A 22 -16.49 -12.29 -14.15
N LEU A 23 -17.06 -11.15 -13.75
CA LEU A 23 -16.49 -9.84 -14.04
C LEU A 23 -15.09 -9.83 -13.41
N ALA A 24 -14.09 -10.28 -14.17
CA ALA A 24 -12.72 -10.00 -13.86
C ALA A 24 -12.60 -8.48 -13.98
N ASN A 25 -12.63 -7.77 -12.84
CA ASN A 25 -12.15 -6.40 -12.79
C ASN A 25 -10.75 -6.45 -13.37
N ALA A 26 -10.59 -5.92 -14.58
CA ALA A 26 -9.28 -5.64 -15.14
C ALA A 26 -8.68 -4.56 -14.25
N GLN A 27 -8.03 -4.99 -13.17
CA GLN A 27 -7.13 -4.12 -12.44
C GLN A 27 -6.05 -3.77 -13.46
N GLU A 28 -6.09 -2.54 -13.98
CA GLU A 28 -5.00 -2.01 -14.79
C GLU A 28 -3.72 -2.33 -14.03
N ALA A 29 -2.83 -3.09 -14.68
CA ALA A 29 -1.58 -3.46 -14.07
C ALA A 29 -0.79 -2.18 -13.86
N THR A 30 -0.78 -1.64 -12.64
CA THR A 30 0.09 -0.52 -12.29
C THR A 30 1.50 -0.93 -12.64
N SER A 31 2.14 -0.14 -13.50
CA SER A 31 3.50 -0.44 -13.90
C SER A 31 4.39 -0.40 -12.64
N ALA A 32 5.37 -1.29 -12.55
CA ALA A 32 6.30 -1.27 -11.42
C ALA A 32 7.07 0.06 -11.31
N ARG A 33 7.13 0.86 -12.38
CA ARG A 33 7.74 2.21 -12.36
C ARG A 33 6.87 3.25 -11.69
N ASP A 34 5.55 3.08 -11.77
CA ASP A 34 4.56 4.05 -11.29
C ASP A 34 3.94 3.59 -9.95
N ALA A 35 4.30 2.40 -9.48
CA ALA A 35 3.85 1.85 -8.21
C ALA A 35 4.45 2.63 -7.03
N VAL A 36 3.72 3.64 -6.56
CA VAL A 36 4.03 4.40 -5.35
C VAL A 36 3.06 3.99 -4.26
N VAL A 37 3.57 3.53 -3.12
CA VAL A 37 2.72 3.18 -1.98
C VAL A 37 2.24 4.47 -1.31
N ASP A 38 0.93 4.66 -1.31
CA ASP A 38 0.21 5.77 -0.69
C ASP A 38 -0.52 5.31 0.58
N GLY A 39 -1.35 6.18 1.15
CA GLY A 39 -2.14 5.92 2.36
C GLY A 39 -3.20 4.86 2.19
N ASP A 40 -3.87 4.78 1.03
CA ASP A 40 -4.89 3.78 0.77
C ASP A 40 -4.26 2.37 0.70
N MET A 41 -3.17 2.24 -0.05
CA MET A 41 -2.40 1.00 -0.11
C MET A 41 -1.83 0.64 1.26
N TRP A 42 -1.31 1.62 2.00
CA TRP A 42 -0.75 1.41 3.33
C TRP A 42 -1.78 0.90 4.33
N LEU A 43 -2.92 1.58 4.46
CA LEU A 43 -3.98 1.22 5.41
C LEU A 43 -4.65 -0.11 5.08
N ALA A 44 -4.75 -0.46 3.80
CA ALA A 44 -5.23 -1.78 3.36
C ALA A 44 -4.21 -2.92 3.57
N SER A 45 -2.91 -2.60 3.66
CA SER A 45 -1.85 -3.59 3.80
C SER A 45 -1.79 -4.23 5.19
N SER A 46 -1.39 -5.50 5.26
CA SER A 46 -1.10 -6.15 6.54
C SER A 46 0.15 -5.56 7.21
N PRO A 47 0.32 -5.74 8.53
CA PRO A 47 1.53 -5.30 9.23
C PRO A 47 2.83 -5.85 8.63
N GLU A 48 2.82 -7.09 8.13
CA GLU A 48 3.98 -7.73 7.51
C GLU A 48 4.33 -7.07 6.18
N ILE A 49 3.33 -6.73 5.35
CA ILE A 49 3.53 -6.03 4.07
C ILE A 49 4.08 -4.63 4.30
N ARG A 50 3.55 -3.90 5.29
CA ARG A 50 4.09 -2.57 5.68
C ARG A 50 5.56 -2.66 6.09
N LYS A 51 5.91 -3.66 6.91
CA LYS A 51 7.31 -3.91 7.30
C LYS A 51 8.19 -4.25 6.11
N ALA A 52 7.73 -5.10 5.19
CA ALA A 52 8.47 -5.42 3.98
C ALA A 52 8.76 -4.18 3.13
N PHE A 53 7.78 -3.29 2.98
CA PHE A 53 7.98 -1.99 2.32
C PHE A 53 9.06 -1.15 3.02
N LEU A 54 8.99 -1.00 4.35
CA LEU A 54 9.97 -0.24 5.13
C LEU A 54 11.39 -0.82 5.03
N ILE A 55 11.52 -2.15 5.02
CA ILE A 55 12.80 -2.84 4.78
C ILE A 55 13.31 -2.50 3.38
N GLY A 56 12.45 -2.55 2.35
CA GLY A 56 12.80 -2.15 0.99
C GLY A 56 13.30 -0.71 0.89
N ALA A 57 12.60 0.23 1.54
CA ALA A 57 13.01 1.63 1.61
C ALA A 57 14.37 1.79 2.30
N GLY A 58 14.58 1.10 3.42
CA GLY A 58 15.87 1.08 4.13
C GLY A 58 17.01 0.54 3.26
N ASN A 59 16.76 -0.53 2.49
CA ASN A 59 17.73 -1.10 1.57
C ASN A 59 18.11 -0.14 0.44
N MET A 60 17.15 0.62 -0.11
CA MET A 60 17.45 1.65 -1.12
C MET A 60 18.34 2.76 -0.56
N ILE A 61 18.04 3.25 0.65
CA ILE A 61 18.88 4.25 1.33
C ILE A 61 20.29 3.70 1.59
N ALA A 62 20.39 2.45 2.05
CA ALA A 62 21.68 1.80 2.27
C ALA A 62 22.49 1.65 0.97
N MET A 63 21.82 1.30 -0.14
CA MET A 63 22.44 1.22 -1.46
C MET A 63 22.98 2.58 -1.92
N GLU A 64 22.20 3.65 -1.77
CA GLU A 64 22.63 5.01 -2.11
C GLU A 64 23.87 5.43 -1.31
N VAL A 65 23.85 5.21 0.01
CA VAL A 65 24.97 5.51 0.90
C VAL A 65 26.22 4.73 0.49
N ALA A 66 26.09 3.43 0.25
CA ALA A 66 27.20 2.58 -0.16
C ALA A 66 27.77 3.02 -1.52
N TYR A 67 26.91 3.43 -2.44
CA TYR A 67 27.33 3.96 -3.74
C TYR A 67 28.09 5.28 -3.60
N ALA A 68 27.58 6.24 -2.82
CA ALA A 68 28.26 7.51 -2.57
C ALA A 68 29.64 7.30 -1.94
N GLN A 69 29.73 6.42 -0.94
CA GLN A 69 31.00 6.06 -0.29
C GLN A 69 32.02 5.47 -1.27
N ARG A 70 31.59 4.51 -2.11
CA ARG A 70 32.45 3.90 -3.15
C ARG A 70 32.97 4.91 -4.18
N ARG A 71 32.22 6.00 -4.40
CA ARG A 71 32.56 7.07 -5.35
C ARG A 71 33.26 8.26 -4.68
N SER A 72 33.55 8.18 -3.38
CA SER A 72 34.04 9.32 -2.59
C SER A 72 33.16 10.57 -2.72
N GLN A 73 31.86 10.37 -2.89
CA GLN A 73 30.84 11.41 -2.96
C GLN A 73 30.19 11.60 -1.59
N ALA A 74 29.66 12.80 -1.34
CA ALA A 74 28.84 13.05 -0.17
C ALA A 74 27.52 12.26 -0.26
N VAL A 75 27.08 11.71 0.88
CA VAL A 75 25.74 11.11 1.02
C VAL A 75 24.69 12.21 0.89
N SER A 76 23.53 11.90 0.29
CA SER A 76 22.43 12.87 0.21
C SER A 76 22.01 13.34 1.62
N PRO A 77 21.82 14.65 1.83
CA PRO A 77 21.29 15.16 3.10
C PRO A 77 19.91 14.57 3.46
N ALA A 78 19.13 14.11 2.49
CA ALA A 78 17.85 13.46 2.75
C ALA A 78 18.05 12.05 3.35
N SER A 79 18.96 11.27 2.77
CA SER A 79 19.27 9.91 3.21
C SER A 79 19.94 9.90 4.58
N GLU A 80 20.84 10.86 4.84
CA GLU A 80 21.46 11.02 6.15
C GLU A 80 20.43 11.38 7.23
N ARG A 81 19.58 12.38 6.98
CA ARG A 81 18.53 12.77 7.94
C ARG A 81 17.52 11.65 8.18
N THR A 82 17.15 10.92 7.12
CA THR A 82 16.23 9.78 7.25
C THR A 82 16.83 8.70 8.13
N ARG A 83 18.10 8.32 7.90
CA ARG A 83 18.82 7.36 8.76
C ARG A 83 18.86 7.80 10.22
N GLN A 84 19.15 9.07 10.48
CA GLN A 84 19.19 9.60 11.84
C GLN A 84 17.80 9.58 12.51
N ALA A 85 16.76 9.99 11.80
CA ALA A 85 15.40 10.06 12.33
C ALA A 85 14.81 8.69 12.69
N VAL A 86 15.18 7.64 11.96
CA VAL A 86 14.69 6.26 12.20
C VAL A 86 15.61 5.41 13.06
N ALA A 87 16.80 5.88 13.42
CA ALA A 87 17.83 5.09 14.09
C ALA A 87 17.38 4.45 15.42
N ASN A 88 16.43 5.09 16.11
CA ASN A 88 15.92 4.64 17.41
C ASN A 88 14.51 4.03 17.33
N LEU A 89 14.00 3.78 16.13
CA LEU A 89 12.67 3.21 15.92
C LEU A 89 12.78 1.75 15.49
N SER A 90 11.96 0.88 16.09
CA SER A 90 11.67 -0.42 15.49
C SER A 90 10.83 -0.27 14.22
N LEU A 91 10.84 -1.29 13.35
CA LEU A 91 9.96 -1.30 12.17
C LEU A 91 8.49 -1.20 12.54
N ASP A 92 8.07 -1.81 13.66
CA ASP A 92 6.70 -1.71 14.15
C ASP A 92 6.38 -0.27 14.59
N GLN A 93 7.27 0.39 15.34
CA GLN A 93 7.08 1.77 15.77
C GLN A 93 7.02 2.75 14.60
N LEU A 94 7.87 2.56 13.60
CA LEU A 94 7.84 3.36 12.38
C LEU A 94 6.53 3.13 11.60
N SER A 95 6.11 1.86 11.46
CA SER A 95 4.86 1.49 10.79
C SER A 95 3.64 2.10 11.49
N ASP A 96 3.58 2.01 12.82
CA ASP A 96 2.48 2.55 13.61
C ASP A 96 2.42 4.08 13.54
N ARG A 97 3.59 4.73 13.47
CA ARG A 97 3.67 6.18 13.32
C ARG A 97 3.10 6.65 11.98
N VAL A 98 3.50 6.01 10.88
CA VAL A 98 2.92 6.28 9.55
C VAL A 98 1.41 6.01 9.53
N THR A 99 1.00 4.88 10.12
CA THR A 99 -0.43 4.51 10.20
C THR A 99 -1.25 5.56 10.95
N ARG A 100 -0.76 6.01 12.11
CA ARG A 100 -1.41 7.08 12.90
C ARG A 100 -1.47 8.40 12.15
N TRP A 101 -0.45 8.73 11.35
CA TRP A 101 -0.47 9.93 10.54
C TRP A 101 -1.62 9.91 9.53
N TYR A 102 -1.81 8.84 8.77
CA TYR A 102 -2.94 8.74 7.84
C TYR A 102 -4.30 8.74 8.56
N GLN A 103 -4.42 8.01 9.69
CA GLN A 103 -5.64 8.01 10.50
C GLN A 103 -6.01 9.41 11.02
N ALA A 104 -5.01 10.24 11.30
CA ALA A 104 -5.21 11.63 11.74
C ALA A 104 -5.41 12.62 10.58
N ASN A 105 -5.14 12.21 9.34
CA ASN A 105 -5.25 13.03 8.13
C ASN A 105 -6.01 12.27 7.03
N PRO A 106 -7.31 11.94 7.24
CA PRO A 106 -8.09 11.10 6.31
C PRO A 106 -8.24 11.71 4.92
N GLU A 107 -8.03 13.02 4.76
CA GLU A 107 -8.05 13.73 3.49
C GLU A 107 -6.74 13.65 2.70
N ARG A 108 -5.69 13.00 3.24
CA ARG A 108 -4.31 12.99 2.71
C ARG A 108 -3.79 11.59 2.38
N HIS A 109 -4.67 10.65 2.08
CA HIS A 109 -4.26 9.31 1.68
C HIS A 109 -3.49 9.27 0.35
N ASP A 110 -3.63 10.30 -0.49
CA ASP A 110 -2.88 10.48 -1.74
C ASP A 110 -1.38 10.76 -1.52
N VAL A 111 -0.99 11.15 -0.30
CA VAL A 111 0.41 11.43 0.02
C VAL A 111 1.20 10.11 0.05
N PRO A 112 2.31 9.99 -0.70
CA PRO A 112 3.16 8.79 -0.65
C PRO A 112 3.72 8.50 0.74
N VAL A 113 3.85 7.23 1.10
CA VAL A 113 4.38 6.79 2.40
C VAL A 113 5.77 7.36 2.67
N MET A 114 6.66 7.39 1.66
CA MET A 114 7.98 8.02 1.81
C MET A 114 7.89 9.53 2.06
N GLY A 115 6.86 10.19 1.54
CA GLY A 115 6.54 11.58 1.83
C GLY A 115 6.09 11.77 3.28
N VAL A 116 5.26 10.87 3.81
CA VAL A 116 4.86 10.87 5.22
C VAL A 116 6.05 10.63 6.15
N ILE A 117 6.94 9.69 5.82
CA ILE A 117 8.18 9.47 6.57
C ILE A 117 9.00 10.78 6.64
N TRP A 118 9.11 11.51 5.54
CA TRP A 118 9.79 12.81 5.54
C TRP A 118 9.06 13.85 6.40
N LEU A 119 7.76 14.05 6.20
CA LEU A 119 6.96 15.09 6.86
C LEU A 119 6.81 14.85 8.37
N ASP A 120 6.52 13.61 8.77
CA ASP A 120 6.17 13.29 10.14
C ASP A 120 7.36 12.74 10.93
N VAL A 121 8.21 11.91 10.32
CA VAL A 121 9.30 11.24 11.07
C VAL A 121 10.56 12.09 11.05
N VAL A 122 10.96 12.60 9.88
CA VAL A 122 12.19 13.40 9.73
C VAL A 122 12.01 14.82 10.23
N ARG A 123 10.97 15.55 9.78
CA ARG A 123 10.77 16.96 10.19
C ARG A 123 10.31 17.10 11.64
N ALA A 124 9.41 16.25 12.13
CA ALA A 124 9.00 16.34 13.54
C ALA A 124 10.09 15.85 14.52
N GLY A 125 11.03 15.02 14.05
CA GLY A 125 12.22 14.64 14.81
C GLY A 125 13.33 15.70 14.80
N ASN A 126 13.24 16.73 13.94
CA ASN A 126 14.26 17.77 13.80
C ASN A 126 13.62 19.11 13.36
N PRO A 127 13.21 19.99 14.30
CA PRO A 127 12.39 21.19 14.03
C PRO A 127 13.01 22.24 13.09
N THR A 128 14.26 22.08 12.67
CA THR A 128 15.01 23.03 11.82
C THR A 128 15.08 22.62 10.34
N ALA A 129 14.40 21.53 9.94
CA ALA A 129 14.29 21.11 8.54
C ALA A 129 13.23 21.94 7.77
N HIS A 130 13.65 23.12 7.31
CA HIS A 130 12.98 23.91 6.28
C HIS A 130 13.67 23.74 4.93
#